data_AF-A0A2H3B0Y8-F1
#
_entry.id   AF-A0A2H3B0Y8-F1
#
_cell.length_a   1.000
_cell.length_b   1.000
_cell.length_c   1.000
_cell.angle_alpha   90.00
_cell.angle_beta   90.00
_cell.angle_gamma   90.00
#
_symmetry.space_group_name_H-M   'P 1'
#
loop_
_entity.id
_entity.type
_entity.pdbx_description
1 polymer ?
#
loop_
_entity_poly.entity_id
_entity_poly.type
_entity_poly.pdbx_seq_one_letter_code
_entity_poly.pdbx_strand_id
1 'polypeptide(L)'
;MSKSSISAWKYARRNIGGLPEPLHDLSEPAWANLIFVPICHFCYKTSAKTSELLFRARICTACMPLHTLSIADLQHIPESVRTGNGTLLVATLIPISPLKRAGKCRPEESCLVRDYEEICQAWLA
;
A
#
# COMPACT_ATOMS: atom_id res chain seq x y z
N MET A 1 -17.14 -12.43 -5.64
CA MET A 1 -17.97 -11.70 -6.63
C MET A 1 -18.34 -12.68 -7.74
N SER A 2 -19.61 -12.74 -8.15
CA SER A 2 -20.00 -13.59 -9.28
C SER A 2 -19.58 -12.97 -10.60
N LYS A 3 -19.33 -13.79 -11.63
CA LYS A 3 -19.00 -13.28 -12.98
C LYS A 3 -20.12 -12.40 -13.55
N SER A 4 -21.38 -12.70 -13.19
CA SER A 4 -22.56 -11.98 -13.65
C SER A 4 -22.66 -10.54 -13.13
N SER A 5 -22.03 -10.20 -11.99
CA SER A 5 -22.10 -8.84 -11.44
C SER A 5 -20.99 -7.89 -11.93
N ILE A 6 -20.00 -8.38 -12.69
CA ILE A 6 -18.84 -7.59 -13.11
C ILE A 6 -19.24 -6.38 -13.96
N SER A 7 -20.18 -6.57 -14.89
CA SER A 7 -20.67 -5.50 -15.77
C SER A 7 -21.34 -4.38 -14.98
N ALA A 8 -22.15 -4.73 -13.98
CA ALA A 8 -22.82 -3.77 -13.11
C ALA A 8 -21.81 -2.90 -12.34
N TRP A 9 -20.77 -3.49 -11.78
CA TRP A 9 -19.71 -2.74 -11.09
C TRP A 9 -18.93 -1.81 -12.02
N LYS A 10 -18.49 -2.32 -13.19
CA LYS A 10 -17.81 -1.51 -14.21
C LYS A 10 -18.65 -0.33 -14.65
N TYR A 11 -19.95 -0.55 -14.87
CA TYR A 11 -20.88 0.51 -15.25
C TYR A 11 -21.06 1.54 -14.14
N ALA A 12 -21.30 1.09 -12.89
CA ALA A 12 -21.44 1.96 -11.74
C ALA A 12 -20.20 2.85 -11.54
N ARG A 13 -19.00 2.28 -11.66
CA ARG A 13 -17.74 3.01 -11.54
C ARG A 13 -17.57 4.07 -12.63
N ARG A 14 -17.88 3.76 -13.88
CA ARG A 14 -17.76 4.68 -15.04
C ARG A 14 -18.66 5.91 -14.94
N ASN A 15 -19.71 5.87 -14.12
CA ASN A 15 -20.56 7.03 -13.85
C ASN A 15 -19.87 8.08 -12.95
N ILE A 16 -18.70 7.77 -12.38
CA ILE A 16 -17.94 8.68 -11.52
C ILE A 16 -16.80 9.29 -12.34
N GLY A 17 -16.99 10.53 -12.79
CA GLY A 17 -15.99 11.26 -13.57
C GLY A 17 -14.68 11.43 -12.80
N GLY A 18 -13.55 11.15 -13.45
CA GLY A 18 -12.21 11.31 -12.88
C GLY A 18 -11.76 10.19 -11.94
N LEU A 19 -12.57 9.16 -11.72
CA LEU A 19 -12.18 8.00 -10.93
C LEU A 19 -11.22 7.09 -11.74
N PRO A 20 -10.07 6.66 -11.17
CA PRO A 20 -9.15 5.80 -11.89
C PRO A 20 -9.77 4.44 -12.21
N GLU A 21 -9.24 3.79 -13.25
CA GLU A 21 -9.43 2.36 -13.43
C GLU A 21 -8.87 1.59 -12.22
N PRO A 22 -9.51 0.49 -11.81
CA PRO A 22 -8.98 -0.41 -10.80
C PRO A 22 -7.56 -0.84 -11.16
N LEU A 23 -6.70 -0.93 -10.15
CA LEU A 23 -5.39 -1.55 -10.31
C LEU A 23 -5.56 -2.98 -10.84
N HIS A 24 -4.61 -3.43 -11.67
CA HIS A 24 -4.71 -4.68 -12.45
C HIS A 24 -5.13 -5.92 -11.63
N ASP A 25 -4.75 -5.99 -10.35
CA ASP A 25 -5.03 -7.15 -9.49
C ASP A 25 -6.20 -6.91 -8.51
N LEU A 26 -6.86 -5.74 -8.57
CA LEU A 26 -7.98 -5.40 -7.71
C LEU A 26 -9.31 -5.62 -8.44
N SER A 27 -10.16 -6.48 -7.87
CA SER A 27 -11.55 -6.57 -8.30
C SER A 27 -12.29 -5.24 -8.09
N GLU A 28 -13.32 -4.98 -8.90
CA GLU A 28 -14.14 -3.76 -8.78
C GLU A 28 -14.67 -3.50 -7.35
N PRO A 29 -15.18 -4.50 -6.59
CA PRO A 29 -15.61 -4.28 -5.21
C PRO A 29 -14.44 -3.96 -4.27
N ALA A 30 -13.27 -4.59 -4.48
CA ALA A 30 -12.07 -4.31 -3.68
C ALA A 30 -11.57 -2.88 -3.94
N TRP A 31 -11.60 -2.44 -5.20
CA TRP A 31 -11.32 -1.07 -5.59
C TRP A 31 -12.32 -0.09 -4.97
N ALA A 32 -13.61 -0.37 -5.05
CA ALA A 32 -14.65 0.45 -4.42
C ALA A 32 -14.46 0.53 -2.89
N ASN A 33 -14.12 -0.58 -2.23
CA ASN A 33 -13.79 -0.58 -0.81
C ASN A 33 -12.58 0.31 -0.50
N LEU A 34 -11.51 0.21 -1.30
CA LEU A 34 -10.33 1.05 -1.15
C LEU A 34 -10.64 2.54 -1.36
N ILE A 35 -11.49 2.89 -2.32
CA ILE A 35 -11.77 4.29 -2.66
C ILE A 35 -12.83 4.93 -1.77
N PHE A 36 -13.88 4.21 -1.38
CA PHE A 36 -15.06 4.83 -0.76
C PHE A 36 -15.27 4.48 0.70
N VAL A 37 -14.74 3.37 1.19
CA VAL A 37 -15.05 2.89 2.55
C VAL A 37 -13.98 3.38 3.52
N PRO A 38 -14.26 4.32 4.45
CA PRO A 38 -13.26 4.95 5.30
C PRO A 38 -12.83 4.08 6.51
N ILE A 39 -12.75 2.76 6.31
CA ILE A 39 -12.37 1.77 7.31
C ILE A 39 -10.88 1.49 7.17
N CYS A 40 -10.16 1.49 8.29
CA CYS A 40 -8.78 1.06 8.32
C CYS A 40 -8.69 -0.46 8.08
N HIS A 41 -7.86 -0.89 7.13
CA HIS A 41 -7.68 -2.31 6.81
C HIS A 41 -6.89 -3.10 7.87
N PHE A 42 -6.31 -2.43 8.86
CA PHE A 42 -5.54 -3.05 9.94
C PHE A 42 -6.35 -3.18 11.23
N CYS A 43 -7.02 -2.11 11.68
CA CYS A 43 -7.80 -2.13 12.92
C CYS A 43 -9.32 -2.13 12.72
N TYR A 44 -9.80 -2.08 11.48
CA TYR A 44 -11.23 -2.10 11.11
C TYR A 44 -12.09 -0.97 11.70
N LYS A 45 -11.45 0.09 12.24
CA LYS A 45 -12.14 1.29 12.70
C LYS A 45 -12.39 2.27 11.56
N THR A 46 -13.51 2.99 11.61
CA THR A 46 -13.90 4.04 10.65
C THR A 46 -13.12 5.34 10.87
N SER A 47 -11.79 5.28 10.72
CA SER A 47 -10.88 6.41 11.00
C SER A 47 -9.85 6.66 9.89
N ALA A 48 -9.86 5.86 8.81
CA ALA A 48 -8.94 6.00 7.70
C ALA A 48 -9.52 6.92 6.61
N LYS A 49 -9.26 8.22 6.74
CA LYS A 49 -9.81 9.26 5.83
C LYS A 49 -9.25 9.17 4.43
N THR A 50 -7.95 8.89 4.30
CA THR A 50 -7.25 8.84 3.01
C THR A 50 -6.87 7.39 2.68
N SER A 51 -7.07 7.00 1.42
CA SER A 51 -6.56 5.75 0.86
C SER A 51 -5.16 5.96 0.31
N GLU A 52 -4.22 5.09 0.67
CA GLU A 52 -2.88 5.06 0.09
C GLU A 52 -2.86 4.03 -1.04
N LEU A 53 -2.96 4.51 -2.29
CA LEU A 53 -3.18 3.64 -3.44
C LEU A 53 -1.97 2.74 -3.75
N LEU A 54 -0.75 3.22 -3.50
CA LEU A 54 0.47 2.43 -3.70
C LEU A 54 0.52 1.25 -2.74
N PHE A 55 0.11 1.46 -1.50
CA PHE A 55 -0.01 0.39 -0.49
C PHE A 55 -1.27 -0.47 -0.66
N ARG A 56 -2.14 -0.11 -1.61
CA ARG A 56 -3.46 -0.73 -1.84
C ARG A 56 -4.27 -0.83 -0.54
N ALA A 57 -4.10 0.15 0.36
CA ALA A 57 -4.60 0.05 1.73
C ALA A 57 -5.15 1.39 2.26
N ARG A 58 -6.12 1.28 3.16
CA ARG A 58 -6.55 2.37 4.05
C ARG A 58 -5.97 2.18 5.43
N ILE A 59 -5.23 3.18 5.89
CA ILE A 59 -4.54 3.13 7.16
C ILE A 59 -4.87 4.38 7.98
N CYS A 60 -5.32 4.19 9.21
CA CYS A 60 -5.56 5.31 10.11
C CYS A 60 -4.24 5.82 10.69
N THR A 61 -4.24 7.04 11.21
CA THR A 61 -3.05 7.67 11.79
C THR A 61 -2.46 6.87 12.96
N ALA A 62 -3.28 6.15 13.72
CA ALA A 62 -2.83 5.28 14.81
C ALA A 62 -2.14 4.01 14.31
N CYS A 63 -2.61 3.43 13.19
CA CYS A 63 -2.02 2.24 12.59
C CYS A 63 -0.79 2.57 11.73
N MET A 64 -0.71 3.78 11.17
CA MET A 64 0.39 4.21 10.30
C MET A 64 1.78 3.89 10.88
N PRO A 65 2.15 4.33 12.10
CA PRO A 65 3.47 4.03 12.66
C PRO A 65 3.70 2.54 12.99
N LEU A 66 2.64 1.73 13.10
CA LEU A 66 2.74 0.30 13.46
C LEU A 66 2.94 -0.59 12.23
N HIS A 67 2.46 -0.16 11.07
CA HIS A 67 2.45 -0.99 9.85
C HIS A 67 3.29 -0.40 8.72
N THR A 68 4.08 0.65 8.97
CA THR A 68 4.98 1.25 7.97
C THR A 68 6.41 1.37 8.47
N LEU A 69 7.36 0.99 7.61
CA LEU A 69 8.80 1.12 7.86
C LEU A 69 9.32 2.29 7.04
N SER A 70 10.16 3.14 7.64
CA SER A 70 10.92 4.11 6.86
C SER A 70 11.99 3.37 6.07
N ILE A 71 12.19 3.78 4.82
CA ILE A 71 13.31 3.27 4.02
C ILE A 71 14.67 3.61 4.66
N ALA A 72 14.75 4.71 5.41
CA ALA A 72 15.95 5.04 6.19
C ALA A 72 16.22 4.02 7.31
N ASP A 73 15.17 3.46 7.92
CA ASP A 73 15.31 2.45 8.98
C ASP A 73 15.68 1.05 8.42
N LEU A 74 15.43 0.81 7.12
CA LEU A 74 15.78 -0.45 6.44
C LEU A 74 17.27 -0.59 6.10
N GLN A 75 18.12 0.39 6.43
CA GLN A 75 19.54 0.42 6.03
C GLN A 75 20.43 -0.67 6.66
N HIS A 76 19.89 -1.54 7.51
CA HIS A 76 20.60 -2.66 8.17
C HIS A 76 20.44 -4.04 7.48
N ILE A 77 19.95 -4.09 6.24
CA ILE A 77 19.79 -5.37 5.49
C ILE A 77 21.16 -6.04 5.23
N PRO A 78 21.26 -7.38 5.42
CA PRO A 78 22.50 -8.14 5.23
C PRO A 78 23.11 -7.96 3.81
N GLU A 79 24.45 -7.98 3.75
CA GLU A 79 25.28 -7.75 2.56
C GLU A 79 24.85 -8.58 1.34
N SER A 80 24.28 -9.77 1.58
CA SER A 80 23.86 -10.74 0.57
C SER A 80 22.76 -10.26 -0.38
N VAL A 81 22.11 -9.12 -0.09
CA VAL A 81 20.98 -8.57 -0.88
C VAL A 81 21.35 -7.24 -1.58
N ARG A 82 22.61 -6.78 -1.47
CA ARG A 82 23.09 -5.54 -2.11
C ARG A 82 23.59 -5.83 -3.53
N THR A 83 23.12 -5.11 -4.55
CA THR A 83 23.82 -5.09 -5.84
C THR A 83 25.07 -4.23 -5.75
N GLY A 84 26.05 -4.48 -6.63
CA GLY A 84 27.37 -3.81 -6.65
C GLY A 84 27.37 -2.27 -6.77
N ASN A 85 26.20 -1.62 -6.86
CA ASN A 85 26.01 -0.18 -6.83
C ASN A 85 25.38 0.34 -5.51
N GLY A 86 25.25 -0.50 -4.48
CA GLY A 86 24.73 -0.11 -3.16
C GLY A 86 23.22 0.17 -3.11
N THR A 87 22.49 -0.07 -4.21
CA THR A 87 21.03 0.02 -4.24
C THR A 87 20.43 -1.33 -3.85
N LEU A 88 19.50 -1.35 -2.89
CA LEU A 88 18.76 -2.54 -2.51
C LEU A 88 17.85 -2.97 -3.69
N LEU A 89 18.07 -4.17 -4.27
CA LEU A 89 17.09 -4.79 -5.19
C LEU A 89 15.71 -4.96 -4.54
N VAL A 90 15.66 -5.02 -3.21
CA VAL A 90 14.42 -5.13 -2.43
C VAL A 90 13.58 -3.85 -2.50
N ALA A 91 14.21 -2.67 -2.56
CA ALA A 91 13.48 -1.39 -2.56
C ALA A 91 12.78 -1.08 -3.89
N THR A 92 13.21 -1.69 -5.01
CA THR A 92 12.55 -1.50 -6.32
C THR A 92 11.29 -2.34 -6.49
N LEU A 93 11.12 -3.38 -5.67
CA LEU A 93 9.97 -4.31 -5.74
C LEU A 93 8.91 -4.02 -4.68
N ILE A 94 9.27 -3.35 -3.59
CA ILE A 94 8.32 -2.95 -2.55
C ILE A 94 7.62 -1.65 -2.98
N PRO A 95 6.28 -1.55 -2.89
CA PRO A 95 5.59 -0.27 -3.04
C PRO A 95 6.06 0.74 -1.97
N ILE A 96 6.66 1.85 -2.42
CA ILE A 96 7.12 2.95 -1.56
C ILE A 96 6.24 4.16 -1.78
N SER A 97 5.83 4.82 -0.70
CA SER A 97 5.07 6.07 -0.76
C SER A 97 5.63 7.11 0.23
N PRO A 98 5.65 8.41 -0.12
CA PRO A 98 6.04 9.47 0.81
C PRO A 98 4.95 9.69 1.85
N LEU A 99 5.20 9.30 3.10
CA LEU A 99 4.23 9.41 4.19
C LEU A 99 4.59 10.55 5.14
N LYS A 100 3.59 11.37 5.49
CA LYS A 100 3.73 12.39 6.54
C LYS A 100 3.54 11.74 7.91
N ARG A 101 4.64 11.54 8.65
CA ARG A 101 4.63 11.05 10.03
C ARG A 101 4.37 12.20 11.02
N ALA A 102 3.73 11.89 12.15
CA ALA A 102 3.55 12.87 13.22
C ALA A 102 4.91 13.38 13.72
N GLY A 103 5.06 14.70 13.85
CA GLY A 103 6.29 15.34 14.32
C GLY A 103 7.40 15.51 13.27
N LYS A 104 7.22 15.06 12.02
CA LYS A 104 8.20 15.29 10.93
C LYS A 104 7.75 16.44 10.03
N CYS A 105 8.69 17.34 9.71
CA CYS A 105 8.44 18.47 8.80
C CYS A 105 8.28 18.04 7.34
N ARG A 106 8.96 16.97 6.92
CA ARG A 106 8.92 16.45 5.55
C ARG A 106 8.34 15.04 5.54
N PRO A 107 7.57 14.67 4.49
CA PRO A 107 7.23 13.29 4.24
C PRO A 107 8.49 12.44 4.12
N GLU A 108 8.41 11.20 4.57
CA GLU A 108 9.50 10.23 4.54
C GLU A 108 9.08 9.05 3.67
N GLU A 109 9.99 8.58 2.83
CA GLU A 109 9.74 7.38 2.03
C GLU A 109 9.56 6.19 2.97
N SER A 110 8.43 5.51 2.82
CA SER A 110 8.07 4.38 3.66
C SER A 110 7.42 3.29 2.83
N CYS A 111 7.49 2.06 3.32
CA CYS A 111 6.76 0.92 2.78
C CYS A 111 5.88 0.28 3.86
N LEU A 112 4.96 -0.60 3.47
CA LEU A 112 4.26 -1.44 4.42
C LEU A 112 5.18 -2.52 5.00
N VAL A 113 5.06 -2.80 6.30
CA VAL A 113 5.76 -3.90 6.98
C VAL A 113 5.45 -5.23 6.30
N ARG A 114 4.16 -5.49 5.99
CA ARG A 114 3.71 -6.71 5.30
C ARG A 114 4.45 -6.93 3.98
N ASP A 115 4.49 -5.91 3.14
CA ASP A 115 5.06 -6.01 1.79
C ASP A 115 6.59 -6.23 1.86
N TYR A 116 7.25 -5.63 2.87
CA TYR A 116 8.65 -5.90 3.17
C TYR A 116 8.87 -7.36 3.63
N GLU A 117 8.07 -7.85 4.57
CA GLU A 117 8.17 -9.22 5.09
C GLU A 117 7.94 -10.27 3.99
N GLU A 118 6.94 -10.07 3.13
CA GLU A 118 6.67 -10.95 1.99
C GLU A 118 7.88 -11.05 1.05
N ILE A 119 8.54 -9.92 0.77
CA ILE A 119 9.74 -9.91 -0.06
C ILE A 119 10.92 -10.58 0.67
N CYS A 120 11.13 -10.31 1.96
CA CYS A 120 12.16 -11.01 2.73
C CYS A 120 11.97 -12.54 2.70
N GLN A 121 10.73 -13.02 2.85
CA GLN A 121 10.43 -14.46 2.77
C GLN A 121 10.69 -15.03 1.38
N ALA A 122 10.30 -14.32 0.32
CA ALA A 122 10.51 -14.78 -1.06
C ALA A 122 12.00 -14.89 -1.44
N TRP A 123 12.87 -14.12 -0.80
CA TRP A 123 14.32 -14.12 -1.07
C TRP A 123 15.13 -15.09 -0.19
N LEU A 124 14.58 -15.52 0.95
CA LEU A 124 15.22 -16.46 1.86
C LEU A 124 14.83 -17.93 1.63
N ALA A 125 13.88 -18.18 0.72
CA ALA A 125 13.42 -19.50 0.30
C ALA A 125 14.19 -20.00 -0.93
#